data_AF-A0A401L4Z0-F1
#
_entry.id   AF-A0A401L4Z0-F1
#
_cell.length_a   1.000
_cell.length_b   1.000
_cell.length_c   1.000
_cell.angle_alpha   90.00
_cell.angle_beta   90.00
_cell.angle_gamma   90.00
#
_symmetry.space_group_name_H-M   'P 1'
#
loop_
_entity.id
_entity.type
_entity.pdbx_description
1 polymer ?
#
loop_
_entity_poly.entity_id
_entity_poly.type
_entity_poly.pdbx_seq_one_letter_code
_entity_poly.pdbx_strand_id
1 'polypeptide(L)'
;MDVFYAYTYSTAGWLSLQSIALITVPEMMTTMLEQESRQPSSIETYLSRCLGMSLLTIAILTVMLTGSIPLTASITDPVTTDDSDPKAPYAVPTMQVTTIFHFISAGYAYAWFADKGQLAFGVGMVVSGALASLGIWCALFASSNGKISRKTGADKRTTGFPFKNKEAEKKHGKGLSHDHPPPPLSLIHNRNNKMVYIAKEAIIFFVILGCVVVSVFGYSIHYLMTNGFYGEERNLDFPPEQRIYMRQLRLRDLHWMARDHGIKIQSNTSPV
;
A
#
# COMPACT_ATOMS: atom_id res chain seq x y z
N MET A 1 19.01 -11.32 8.88
CA MET A 1 17.65 -11.91 8.99
C MET A 1 17.20 -12.29 7.59
N ASP A 2 16.60 -13.47 7.41
CA ASP A 2 15.88 -13.79 6.17
C ASP A 2 14.79 -12.73 5.96
N VAL A 3 14.54 -12.34 4.70
CA VAL A 3 13.49 -11.36 4.34
C VAL A 3 12.12 -11.86 4.82
N PHE A 4 11.94 -13.19 4.85
CA PHE A 4 10.76 -13.83 5.42
C PHE A 4 10.55 -13.50 6.90
N TYR A 5 11.57 -13.65 7.75
CA TYR A 5 11.47 -13.30 9.18
C TYR A 5 11.29 -11.80 9.38
N ALA A 6 11.95 -10.97 8.55
CA ALA A 6 11.76 -9.54 8.58
C ALA A 6 10.30 -9.16 8.27
N TYR A 7 9.70 -9.79 7.25
CA TYR A 7 8.27 -9.64 6.94
C TYR A 7 7.40 -10.07 8.12
N THR A 8 7.59 -11.30 8.63
CA THR A 8 6.80 -11.85 9.75
C THR A 8 6.80 -10.94 10.97
N TYR A 9 7.99 -10.54 11.45
CA TYR A 9 8.08 -9.70 12.65
C TYR A 9 7.58 -8.27 12.40
N SER A 10 7.73 -7.75 11.19
CA SER A 10 7.19 -6.42 10.84
C SER A 10 5.67 -6.43 10.74
N THR A 11 5.08 -7.47 10.14
CA THR A 11 3.62 -7.70 10.12
C THR A 11 3.09 -7.83 11.53
N ALA A 12 3.68 -8.70 12.36
CA ALA A 12 3.25 -8.89 13.74
C ALA A 12 3.38 -7.58 14.55
N GLY A 13 4.50 -6.88 14.43
CA GLY A 13 4.72 -5.60 15.10
C GLY A 13 3.71 -4.54 14.69
N TRP A 14 3.39 -4.42 13.40
CA TRP A 14 2.41 -3.46 12.90
C TRP A 14 0.99 -3.75 13.37
N LEU A 15 0.59 -5.02 13.40
CA LEU A 15 -0.71 -5.46 13.91
C LEU A 15 -0.81 -5.25 15.43
N SER A 16 0.24 -5.58 16.18
CA SER A 16 0.32 -5.36 17.63
C SER A 16 0.27 -3.87 17.98
N LEU A 17 0.95 -3.01 17.21
CA LEU A 17 0.92 -1.57 17.43
C LEU A 17 -0.49 -1.00 17.32
N GLN A 18 -1.21 -1.35 16.25
CA GLN A 18 -2.61 -0.94 16.07
C GLN A 18 -3.53 -1.53 17.14
N SER A 19 -3.31 -2.79 17.49
CA SER A 19 -4.06 -3.47 18.54
C SER A 19 -3.97 -2.74 19.89
N ILE A 20 -2.74 -2.40 20.32
CA ILE A 20 -2.52 -1.73 21.60
C ILE A 20 -3.25 -0.38 21.61
N ALA A 21 -3.16 0.40 20.54
CA ALA A 21 -3.86 1.67 20.43
C ALA A 21 -5.39 1.51 20.54
N LEU A 22 -5.97 0.54 19.81
CA LEU A 22 -7.40 0.28 19.80
C LEU A 22 -7.94 -0.30 21.12
N ILE A 23 -7.11 -1.03 21.88
CA ILE A 23 -7.52 -1.59 23.18
C ILE A 23 -7.44 -0.52 24.27
N THR A 24 -6.31 0.20 24.33
CA THR A 24 -6.00 1.10 25.45
C THR A 24 -6.63 2.48 25.31
N VAL A 25 -6.68 3.02 24.09
CA VAL A 25 -7.14 4.39 23.81
C VAL A 25 -8.14 4.46 22.63
N PRO A 26 -9.19 3.61 22.60
CA PRO A 26 -10.15 3.57 21.48
C PRO A 26 -10.84 4.92 21.22
N GLU A 27 -11.25 5.61 22.28
CA GLU A 27 -11.97 6.89 22.17
C GLU A 27 -11.07 8.01 21.62
N MET A 28 -9.78 7.99 21.95
CA MET A 28 -8.81 8.93 21.39
C MET A 28 -8.61 8.66 19.90
N MET A 29 -8.52 7.39 19.50
CA MET A 29 -8.39 7.04 18.07
C MET A 29 -9.60 7.47 17.25
N THR A 30 -10.82 7.21 17.73
CA THR A 30 -12.04 7.59 17.01
C THR A 30 -12.18 9.11 16.90
N THR A 31 -11.94 9.84 17.99
CA THR A 31 -11.99 11.32 17.98
C THR A 31 -10.92 11.94 17.10
N MET A 32 -9.72 11.36 17.01
CA MET A 32 -8.63 11.88 16.16
C MET A 32 -8.88 11.67 14.66
N LEU A 33 -9.60 10.60 14.30
CA LEU A 33 -9.91 10.28 12.92
C LEU A 33 -11.19 10.97 12.42
N GLU A 34 -12.06 11.40 13.33
CA GLU A 34 -13.25 12.16 12.97
C GLU A 34 -12.92 13.59 12.52
N GLN A 35 -13.60 14.09 11.49
CA GLN A 35 -13.44 15.48 11.05
C GLN A 35 -14.12 16.48 11.99
N GLU A 36 -15.19 16.04 12.67
CA GLU A 36 -15.93 16.83 13.64
C GLU A 36 -15.80 16.18 15.02
N SER A 37 -15.26 16.91 15.99
CA SER A 37 -15.02 16.35 17.32
C SER A 37 -16.35 16.03 18.01
N ARG A 38 -16.75 14.77 17.96
CA ARG A 38 -17.92 14.21 18.65
C ARG A 38 -17.47 13.19 19.70
N GLN A 39 -18.24 13.06 20.76
CA GLN A 39 -18.06 11.99 21.74
C GLN A 39 -18.33 10.62 21.09
N PRO A 40 -17.35 9.69 21.12
CA PRO A 40 -17.52 8.34 20.59
C PRO A 40 -18.68 7.62 21.29
N SER A 41 -19.48 6.92 20.50
CA SER A 41 -20.54 6.07 21.02
C SER A 41 -19.98 4.80 21.66
N SER A 42 -20.74 4.22 22.61
CA SER A 42 -20.35 2.98 23.27
C SER A 42 -20.12 1.82 22.30
N ILE A 43 -20.81 1.82 21.15
CA ILE A 43 -20.65 0.78 20.12
C ILE A 43 -19.33 0.95 19.36
N GLU A 44 -18.91 2.18 19.04
CA GLU A 44 -17.62 2.44 18.40
C GLU A 44 -16.46 2.03 19.31
N THR A 45 -16.55 2.35 20.60
CA THR A 45 -15.56 1.93 21.61
C THR A 45 -15.52 0.41 21.75
N TYR A 46 -16.69 -0.25 21.79
CA TYR A 46 -16.79 -1.70 21.86
C TYR A 46 -16.16 -2.38 20.63
N LEU A 47 -16.56 -1.96 19.42
CA LEU A 47 -16.04 -2.51 18.16
C LEU A 47 -14.54 -2.26 17.99
N SER A 48 -14.06 -1.08 18.40
CA SER A 48 -12.62 -0.76 18.38
C SER A 48 -11.82 -1.72 19.26
N ARG A 49 -12.27 -1.97 20.49
CA ARG A 49 -11.61 -2.93 21.39
C ARG A 49 -11.67 -4.35 20.85
N CYS A 50 -12.83 -4.78 20.32
CA CYS A 50 -12.97 -6.09 19.67
C CYS A 50 -12.00 -6.25 18.52
N LEU A 51 -11.92 -5.26 17.62
CA LEU A 51 -10.96 -5.26 16.52
C LEU A 51 -9.52 -5.30 17.04
N GLY A 52 -9.19 -4.50 18.06
CA GLY A 52 -7.88 -4.51 18.69
C GLY A 52 -7.48 -5.90 19.22
N MET A 53 -8.38 -6.59 19.93
CA MET A 53 -8.16 -7.96 20.41
C MET A 53 -8.01 -8.97 19.27
N SER A 54 -8.80 -8.82 18.19
CA SER A 54 -8.65 -9.65 16.99
C SER A 54 -7.30 -9.44 16.31
N LEU A 55 -6.85 -8.19 16.14
CA LEU A 55 -5.55 -7.86 15.54
C LEU A 55 -4.39 -8.42 16.37
N LEU A 56 -4.49 -8.38 17.71
CA LEU A 56 -3.48 -9.00 18.59
C LEU A 56 -3.41 -10.51 18.35
N THR A 57 -4.58 -11.14 18.27
CA THR A 57 -4.68 -12.59 18.03
C THR A 57 -4.08 -12.97 16.68
N ILE A 58 -4.36 -12.18 15.63
CA ILE A 58 -3.78 -12.39 14.30
C ILE A 58 -2.26 -12.17 14.33
N ALA A 59 -1.75 -11.19 15.06
CA ALA A 59 -0.31 -10.97 15.22
C ALA A 59 0.38 -12.19 15.86
N ILE A 60 -0.21 -12.72 16.93
CA ILE A 60 0.28 -13.94 17.62
C ILE A 60 0.24 -15.14 16.67
N LEU A 61 -0.90 -15.37 16.00
CA LEU A 61 -1.04 -16.46 15.02
C LEU A 61 -0.04 -16.33 13.87
N THR A 62 0.26 -15.12 13.41
CA THR A 62 1.25 -14.89 12.35
C THR A 62 2.63 -15.38 12.78
N VAL A 63 3.08 -15.04 14.00
CA VAL A 63 4.36 -15.50 14.55
C VAL A 63 4.39 -17.00 14.78
N MET A 64 3.28 -17.57 15.29
CA MET A 64 3.18 -19.02 15.55
C MET A 64 3.20 -19.84 14.26
N LEU A 65 2.41 -19.47 13.25
CA LEU A 65 2.22 -20.25 12.03
C LEU A 65 3.39 -20.15 11.04
N THR A 66 4.21 -19.10 11.17
CA THR A 66 5.46 -18.96 10.39
C THR A 66 6.67 -19.62 11.05
N GLY A 67 6.50 -20.28 12.20
CA GLY A 67 7.56 -21.07 12.83
C GLY A 67 8.61 -20.22 13.55
N SER A 68 8.24 -19.00 13.97
CA SER A 68 9.09 -18.16 14.84
C SER A 68 9.06 -18.63 16.30
N ILE A 69 8.02 -19.37 16.69
CA ILE A 69 7.91 -20.08 17.97
C ILE A 69 7.89 -21.58 17.64
N PRO A 70 8.88 -22.38 18.11
CA PRO A 70 8.89 -23.81 17.84
C PRO A 70 7.70 -24.48 18.54
N LEU A 71 6.82 -25.10 17.75
CA LEU A 71 5.66 -25.84 18.25
C LEU A 71 6.06 -27.16 18.95
N THR A 72 7.28 -27.63 18.72
CA THR A 72 7.86 -28.82 19.36
C THR A 72 9.30 -28.56 19.82
N ALA A 73 9.66 -29.03 21.01
CA ALA A 73 10.94 -28.77 21.66
C ALA A 73 12.17 -29.40 20.95
N SER A 74 11.97 -30.20 19.90
CA SER A 74 13.03 -30.93 19.19
C SER A 74 13.59 -30.22 17.96
N ILE A 75 13.08 -29.04 17.61
CA ILE A 75 13.45 -28.33 16.38
C ILE A 75 14.18 -27.03 16.71
N THR A 76 15.50 -27.04 16.58
CA THR A 76 16.38 -25.90 16.84
C THR A 76 16.80 -25.12 15.59
N ASP A 77 16.64 -25.69 14.39
CA ASP A 77 17.02 -24.97 13.15
C ASP A 77 15.93 -23.98 12.72
N PRO A 78 16.32 -22.82 12.14
CA PRO A 78 15.36 -21.85 11.65
C PRO A 78 14.49 -22.44 10.53
N VAL A 79 13.20 -22.09 10.59
CA VAL A 79 12.20 -22.43 9.58
C VAL A 79 12.51 -21.72 8.27
N THR A 80 12.35 -22.46 7.17
CA THR A 80 12.56 -21.95 5.82
C THR A 80 11.24 -21.83 5.06
N THR A 81 11.23 -20.98 4.03
CA THR A 81 10.12 -20.83 3.07
C THR A 81 10.09 -21.93 2.00
N ASP A 82 10.73 -23.07 2.25
CA ASP A 82 10.73 -24.18 1.31
C ASP A 82 9.41 -24.94 1.44
N ASP A 83 8.71 -25.18 0.32
CA ASP A 83 7.47 -25.97 0.30
C ASP A 83 7.66 -27.39 0.84
N SER A 84 8.91 -27.87 0.88
CA SER A 84 9.31 -29.16 1.41
C SER A 84 9.77 -29.14 2.88
N ASP A 85 9.77 -27.97 3.54
CA ASP A 85 10.15 -27.85 4.95
C ASP A 85 9.03 -28.37 5.87
N PRO A 86 9.19 -29.55 6.50
CA PRO A 86 8.16 -30.13 7.35
C PRO A 86 7.94 -29.32 8.64
N LYS A 87 8.79 -28.34 8.94
CA LYS A 87 8.78 -27.59 10.21
C LYS A 87 7.76 -26.46 10.26
N ALA A 88 7.32 -25.94 9.10
CA ALA A 88 6.28 -24.90 9.06
C ALA A 88 5.41 -24.99 7.79
N PRO A 89 4.51 -26.00 7.71
CA PRO A 89 3.61 -26.16 6.57
C PRO A 89 2.68 -24.95 6.34
N TYR A 90 2.47 -24.12 7.35
CA TYR A 90 1.62 -22.93 7.29
C TYR A 90 2.40 -21.63 7.02
N ALA A 91 3.73 -21.65 6.94
CA ALA A 91 4.54 -20.45 6.77
C ALA A 91 4.18 -19.68 5.47
N VAL A 92 4.13 -20.39 4.34
CA VAL A 92 3.82 -19.79 3.04
C VAL A 92 2.35 -19.34 2.96
N PRO A 93 1.34 -20.17 3.31
CA PRO A 93 -0.06 -19.73 3.34
C PRO A 93 -0.30 -18.53 4.27
N THR A 94 0.27 -18.52 5.47
CA THR A 94 0.14 -17.39 6.41
C THR A 94 0.75 -16.12 5.84
N MET A 95 1.93 -16.20 5.21
CA MET A 95 2.54 -15.06 4.54
C MET A 95 1.67 -14.55 3.38
N GLN A 96 1.10 -15.44 2.56
CA GLN A 96 0.22 -15.04 1.45
C GLN A 96 -1.04 -14.33 1.95
N VAL A 97 -1.73 -14.89 2.94
CA VAL A 97 -2.96 -14.31 3.50
C VAL A 97 -2.68 -12.95 4.15
N THR A 98 -1.60 -12.83 4.93
CA THR A 98 -1.23 -11.55 5.55
C THR A 98 -0.76 -10.52 4.52
N THR A 99 -0.18 -10.96 3.39
CA THR A 99 0.20 -10.07 2.28
C THR A 99 -1.03 -9.45 1.64
N ILE A 100 -2.07 -10.28 1.38
CA ILE A 100 -3.36 -9.82 0.85
C ILE A 100 -4.02 -8.85 1.84
N PHE A 101 -3.99 -9.18 3.14
CA PHE A 101 -4.51 -8.29 4.18
C PHE A 101 -3.85 -6.91 4.10
N HIS A 102 -2.51 -6.84 4.09
CA HIS A 102 -1.80 -5.56 4.01
C HIS A 102 -2.06 -4.81 2.71
N PHE A 103 -2.24 -5.52 1.58
CA PHE A 103 -2.59 -4.92 0.31
C PHE A 103 -3.97 -4.25 0.36
N ILE A 104 -4.98 -4.95 0.88
CA ILE A 104 -6.34 -4.41 1.06
C ILE A 104 -6.33 -3.25 2.05
N SER A 105 -5.63 -3.39 3.18
CA SER A 105 -5.50 -2.32 4.18
C SER A 105 -4.82 -1.07 3.61
N ALA A 106 -3.79 -1.23 2.79
CA ALA A 106 -3.12 -0.10 2.14
C ALA A 106 -4.06 0.63 1.16
N GLY A 107 -4.82 -0.11 0.35
CA GLY A 107 -5.82 0.46 -0.56
C GLY A 107 -6.94 1.19 0.17
N TYR A 108 -7.45 0.63 1.27
CA TYR A 108 -8.49 1.24 2.07
C TYR A 108 -7.99 2.49 2.81
N ALA A 109 -6.79 2.43 3.40
CA ALA A 109 -6.16 3.59 4.04
C ALA A 109 -5.85 4.70 3.03
N TYR A 110 -5.45 4.36 1.80
CA TYR A 110 -5.30 5.33 0.72
C TYR A 110 -6.63 6.02 0.37
N ALA A 111 -7.73 5.27 0.26
CA ALA A 111 -9.04 5.87 -0.03
C ALA A 111 -9.44 6.90 1.03
N TRP A 112 -9.27 6.57 2.31
CA TRP A 112 -9.49 7.50 3.42
C TRP A 112 -8.52 8.68 3.41
N PHE A 113 -7.24 8.45 3.09
CA PHE A 113 -6.26 9.53 2.97
C PHE A 113 -6.62 10.50 1.83
N ALA A 114 -7.09 9.97 0.69
CA ALA A 114 -7.48 10.76 -0.46
C ALA A 114 -8.74 11.59 -0.22
N ASP A 115 -9.71 11.06 0.54
CA ASP A 115 -10.95 11.77 0.90
C ASP A 115 -10.72 12.79 2.03
N LYS A 116 -10.06 12.39 3.11
CA LYS A 116 -9.97 13.18 4.35
C LYS A 116 -8.68 13.97 4.49
N GLY A 117 -7.63 13.63 3.77
CA GLY A 117 -6.30 14.27 3.87
C GLY A 117 -5.56 14.05 5.19
N GLN A 118 -6.09 13.20 6.09
CA GLN A 118 -5.52 13.02 7.42
C GLN A 118 -4.28 12.13 7.41
N LEU A 119 -3.18 12.61 8.00
CA LEU A 119 -1.89 11.92 8.01
C LEU A 119 -1.93 10.50 8.61
N ALA A 120 -2.81 10.24 9.57
CA ALA A 120 -2.96 8.91 10.17
C ALA A 120 -3.27 7.83 9.11
N PHE A 121 -4.18 8.13 8.18
CA PHE A 121 -4.48 7.23 7.06
C PHE A 121 -3.31 7.12 6.08
N GLY A 122 -2.57 8.21 5.85
CA GLY A 122 -1.36 8.21 5.02
C GLY A 122 -0.25 7.30 5.59
N VAL A 123 -0.01 7.35 6.90
CA VAL A 123 0.93 6.45 7.58
C VAL A 123 0.46 5.00 7.47
N GLY A 124 -0.82 4.74 7.71
CA GLY A 124 -1.40 3.40 7.57
C GLY A 124 -1.25 2.81 6.18
N MET A 125 -1.45 3.64 5.15
CA MET A 125 -1.21 3.30 3.75
C MET A 125 0.25 2.95 3.49
N VAL A 126 1.19 3.81 3.89
CA VAL A 126 2.63 3.61 3.60
C VAL A 126 3.15 2.35 4.28
N VAL A 127 2.84 2.14 5.56
CA VAL A 127 3.35 0.98 6.30
C VAL A 127 2.74 -0.31 5.76
N SER A 128 1.41 -0.35 5.54
CA SER A 128 0.76 -1.54 4.98
C SER A 128 1.21 -1.82 3.54
N GLY A 129 1.42 -0.77 2.72
CA GLY A 129 1.93 -0.90 1.35
C GLY A 129 3.36 -1.43 1.30
N ALA A 130 4.23 -0.99 2.21
CA ALA A 130 5.59 -1.52 2.35
C ALA A 130 5.58 -3.00 2.76
N LEU A 131 4.74 -3.38 3.74
CA LEU A 131 4.57 -4.77 4.15
C LEU A 131 4.03 -5.64 3.01
N ALA A 132 3.02 -5.19 2.27
CA ALA A 132 2.49 -5.90 1.11
C ALA A 132 3.58 -6.11 0.04
N SER A 133 4.40 -5.10 -0.21
CA SER A 133 5.53 -5.20 -1.15
C SER A 133 6.58 -6.22 -0.70
N LEU A 134 6.92 -6.24 0.60
CA LEU A 134 7.81 -7.25 1.20
C LEU A 134 7.21 -8.66 1.14
N GLY A 135 5.90 -8.81 1.34
CA GLY A 135 5.20 -10.07 1.22
C GLY A 135 5.22 -10.61 -0.21
N ILE A 136 4.95 -9.75 -1.19
CA ILE A 136 5.08 -10.08 -2.62
C ILE A 136 6.51 -10.47 -2.97
N TRP A 137 7.51 -9.76 -2.42
CA TRP A 137 8.91 -10.14 -2.58
C TRP A 137 9.18 -11.55 -2.05
N CYS A 138 8.66 -11.88 -0.86
CA CYS A 138 8.78 -13.22 -0.29
C CYS A 138 8.12 -14.28 -1.18
N ALA A 139 6.92 -14.01 -1.69
CA ALA A 139 6.21 -14.93 -2.57
C ALA A 139 6.96 -15.19 -3.90
N LEU A 140 7.55 -14.15 -4.50
CA LEU A 140 8.21 -14.26 -5.81
C LEU A 140 9.64 -14.81 -5.73
N PHE A 141 10.39 -14.41 -4.70
CA PHE A 141 11.84 -14.63 -4.66
C PHE A 141 12.32 -15.46 -3.46
N ALA A 142 11.55 -15.52 -2.37
CA ALA A 142 11.95 -16.30 -1.20
C ALA A 142 11.40 -17.74 -1.22
N SER A 143 10.31 -18.03 -1.94
CA SER A 143 9.79 -19.40 -2.11
C SER A 143 10.77 -20.31 -2.88
N SER A 144 10.79 -21.61 -2.57
CA SER A 144 11.65 -22.59 -3.27
C SER A 144 11.38 -22.69 -4.78
N ASN A 145 10.12 -22.50 -5.20
CA ASN A 145 9.76 -22.36 -6.62
C ASN A 145 10.35 -21.10 -7.28
N GLY A 146 10.60 -20.07 -6.48
CA GLY A 146 11.25 -18.82 -6.89
C GLY A 146 12.76 -18.96 -7.01
N LYS A 147 13.39 -19.90 -6.28
CA LYS A 147 14.84 -20.15 -6.25
C LYS A 147 15.33 -20.96 -7.44
N ILE A 148 14.53 -21.82 -8.06
CA ILE A 148 14.97 -22.64 -9.21
C ILE A 148 14.42 -22.08 -10.52
N SER A 149 15.28 -21.92 -11.53
CA SER A 149 14.85 -21.52 -12.88
C SER A 149 14.08 -22.64 -13.57
N ARG A 150 12.80 -22.40 -13.92
CA ARG A 150 12.00 -23.34 -14.71
C ARG A 150 12.56 -23.60 -16.11
N LYS A 151 13.30 -22.64 -16.67
CA LYS A 151 13.88 -22.75 -18.04
C LYS A 151 15.21 -23.50 -18.05
N THR A 152 16.01 -23.40 -16.99
CA THR A 152 17.40 -23.89 -16.98
C THR A 152 17.69 -24.88 -15.86
N GLY A 153 16.75 -25.12 -14.95
CA GLY A 153 16.95 -25.98 -13.76
C GLY A 153 17.97 -25.43 -12.75
N ALA A 154 18.61 -24.30 -13.05
CA ALA A 154 19.69 -23.74 -12.24
C ALA A 154 19.13 -22.98 -11.03
N ASP A 155 19.83 -23.10 -9.91
CA ASP A 155 19.59 -22.27 -8.73
C ASP A 155 19.85 -20.79 -9.06
N LYS A 156 18.81 -19.96 -8.88
CA LYS A 156 18.82 -18.51 -9.09
C LYS A 156 19.65 -17.77 -8.04
N ARG A 157 20.04 -18.43 -6.95
CA ARG A 157 21.00 -17.90 -5.97
C ARG A 157 22.44 -18.00 -6.46
N THR A 158 22.72 -18.95 -7.35
CA THR A 158 24.04 -19.17 -7.95
C THR A 158 24.13 -18.63 -9.37
N THR A 159 23.00 -18.33 -10.00
CA THR A 159 22.95 -17.59 -11.27
C THR A 159 22.65 -16.12 -10.99
N GLY A 160 23.05 -15.22 -11.88
CA GLY A 160 22.89 -13.77 -11.69
C GLY A 160 21.44 -13.28 -11.80
N PHE A 161 20.50 -13.91 -11.10
CA PHE A 161 19.08 -13.62 -11.11
C PHE A 161 18.62 -13.16 -9.72
N PRO A 162 17.78 -12.13 -9.59
CA PRO A 162 17.30 -11.25 -10.67
C PRO A 162 18.36 -10.23 -11.13
N PHE A 163 19.50 -10.12 -10.43
CA PHE A 163 20.58 -9.19 -10.72
C PHE A 163 21.87 -9.92 -11.11
N LYS A 164 22.51 -9.45 -12.20
CA LYS A 164 23.69 -10.09 -12.76
C LYS A 164 24.83 -10.15 -11.74
N ASN A 165 25.23 -11.36 -11.35
CA ASN A 165 26.37 -11.60 -10.47
C ASN A 165 27.60 -12.03 -11.31
N LYS A 166 28.59 -11.13 -11.42
CA LYS A 166 29.85 -11.38 -12.16
C LYS A 166 30.71 -12.50 -11.53
N GLU A 167 30.59 -12.75 -10.24
CA GLU A 167 31.36 -13.81 -9.54
C GLU A 167 30.78 -15.21 -9.80
N ALA A 168 29.46 -15.31 -9.92
CA ALA A 168 28.78 -16.53 -10.34
C ALA A 168 29.17 -16.96 -11.76
N GLU A 169 29.21 -16.02 -12.69
CA GLU A 169 29.56 -16.24 -14.11
C GLU A 169 31.00 -16.79 -14.27
N LYS A 170 31.95 -16.33 -13.43
CA LYS A 170 33.34 -16.82 -13.42
C LYS A 170 33.47 -18.29 -13.00
N LYS A 171 32.62 -18.77 -12.07
CA LYS A 171 32.65 -20.17 -11.62
C LYS A 171 32.13 -21.12 -12.71
N HIS A 172 31.14 -20.71 -13.49
CA HIS A 172 30.66 -21.49 -14.63
C HIS A 172 31.61 -21.43 -15.84
N GLY A 173 32.33 -20.31 -16.04
CA GLY A 173 33.33 -20.17 -17.11
C GLY A 173 34.59 -21.04 -16.94
N LYS A 174 34.93 -21.44 -15.71
CA LYS A 174 36.05 -22.37 -15.42
C LYS A 174 35.68 -23.85 -15.57
N GLY A 175 34.38 -24.19 -15.64
CA GLY A 175 33.91 -25.58 -15.74
C GLY A 175 33.73 -26.10 -17.17
N LEU A 176 33.89 -25.24 -18.18
CA LEU A 176 33.68 -25.59 -19.61
C LEU A 176 34.81 -25.11 -20.53
N SER A 177 36.00 -24.85 -19.98
CA SER A 177 37.17 -24.41 -20.77
C SER A 177 38.18 -25.55 -20.95
N HIS A 178 37.73 -26.64 -21.57
CA HIS A 178 38.60 -27.34 -22.51
C HIS A 178 38.10 -26.93 -23.91
N ASP A 179 39.01 -26.35 -24.68
CA ASP A 179 38.88 -26.00 -26.10
C ASP A 179 38.10 -24.70 -26.42
N HIS A 180 38.75 -23.53 -26.28
CA HIS A 180 38.81 -22.45 -27.29
C HIS A 180 39.55 -21.20 -26.75
N PRO A 181 40.35 -20.50 -27.58
CA PRO A 181 41.12 -19.32 -27.14
C PRO A 181 40.22 -18.10 -26.87
N PRO A 182 40.55 -17.27 -25.84
CA PRO A 182 39.71 -16.16 -25.41
C PRO A 182 39.68 -14.99 -26.42
N PRO A 183 38.54 -14.27 -26.52
CA PRO A 183 38.40 -13.12 -27.42
C PRO A 183 39.23 -11.89 -26.97
N PRO A 184 39.57 -10.96 -27.89
CA PRO A 184 40.48 -9.85 -27.62
C PRO A 184 39.96 -8.85 -26.57
N LEU A 185 40.90 -8.39 -25.73
CA LEU A 185 40.69 -7.60 -24.50
C LEU A 185 39.91 -6.27 -24.67
N SER A 186 39.94 -5.67 -25.86
CA SER A 186 39.26 -4.40 -26.15
C SER A 186 37.73 -4.50 -26.13
N LEU A 187 37.18 -5.70 -26.41
CA LEU A 187 35.74 -5.98 -26.35
C LEU A 187 35.23 -6.21 -24.92
N ILE A 188 36.12 -6.64 -24.02
CA ILE A 188 35.80 -6.99 -22.63
C ILE A 188 35.60 -5.72 -21.79
N HIS A 189 36.42 -4.68 -22.01
CA HIS A 189 36.31 -3.41 -21.27
C HIS A 189 34.99 -2.66 -21.62
N ASN A 190 34.60 -2.64 -22.89
CA ASN A 190 33.36 -2.00 -23.35
C ASN A 190 32.10 -2.76 -22.86
N ARG A 191 32.09 -4.11 -22.94
CA ARG A 191 30.99 -4.93 -22.40
C ARG A 191 30.80 -4.75 -20.90
N ASN A 192 31.88 -4.67 -20.12
CA ASN A 192 31.81 -4.59 -18.67
C ASN A 192 31.20 -3.28 -18.16
N ASN A 193 31.48 -2.16 -18.85
CA ASN A 193 30.92 -0.87 -18.50
C ASN A 193 29.46 -0.81 -18.94
N LYS A 194 29.14 -1.18 -20.19
CA LYS A 194 27.77 -1.19 -20.72
C LYS A 194 26.81 -2.05 -19.90
N MET A 195 27.27 -3.20 -19.38
CA MET A 195 26.47 -4.09 -18.53
C MET A 195 26.23 -3.57 -17.09
N VAL A 196 27.17 -2.80 -16.54
CA VAL A 196 26.99 -2.16 -15.21
C VAL A 196 25.97 -1.03 -15.28
N TYR A 197 25.98 -0.27 -16.38
CA TYR A 197 24.95 0.75 -16.63
C TYR A 197 23.57 0.08 -16.79
N ILE A 198 23.44 -0.95 -17.62
CA ILE A 198 22.16 -1.67 -17.83
C ILE A 198 21.59 -2.25 -16.52
N ALA A 199 22.42 -2.76 -15.61
CA ALA A 199 21.96 -3.32 -14.32
C ALA A 199 21.46 -2.25 -13.34
N LYS A 200 22.08 -1.07 -13.32
CA LYS A 200 21.59 0.08 -12.53
C LYS A 200 20.27 0.61 -13.09
N GLU A 201 20.18 0.75 -14.42
CA GLU A 201 18.94 1.15 -15.09
C GLU A 201 17.80 0.16 -14.85
N ALA A 202 18.08 -1.14 -14.77
CA ALA A 202 17.07 -2.17 -14.51
C ALA A 202 16.50 -2.13 -13.08
N ILE A 203 17.34 -1.82 -12.07
CA ILE A 203 16.86 -1.64 -10.68
C ILE A 203 15.95 -0.42 -10.61
N ILE A 204 16.37 0.68 -11.22
CA ILE A 204 15.57 1.90 -11.34
C ILE A 204 14.25 1.58 -12.06
N PHE A 205 14.30 0.78 -13.14
CA PHE A 205 13.10 0.35 -13.85
C PHE A 205 12.12 -0.46 -12.98
N PHE A 206 12.58 -1.42 -12.17
CA PHE A 206 11.67 -2.18 -11.31
C PHE A 206 11.11 -1.37 -10.14
N VAL A 207 11.89 -0.45 -9.58
CA VAL A 207 11.39 0.50 -8.57
C VAL A 207 10.38 1.44 -9.20
N ILE A 208 10.66 1.98 -10.38
CA ILE A 208 9.72 2.81 -11.14
C ILE A 208 8.48 2.00 -11.51
N LEU A 209 8.62 0.76 -11.96
CA LEU A 209 7.49 -0.12 -12.28
C LEU A 209 6.65 -0.40 -11.03
N GLY A 210 7.27 -0.66 -9.88
CA GLY A 210 6.58 -0.79 -8.61
C GLY A 210 5.84 0.49 -8.21
N CYS A 211 6.50 1.65 -8.31
CA CYS A 211 5.89 2.96 -8.06
C CYS A 211 4.75 3.25 -9.04
N VAL A 212 4.88 2.88 -10.31
CA VAL A 212 3.87 3.04 -11.36
C VAL A 212 2.70 2.11 -11.08
N VAL A 213 2.93 0.85 -10.73
CA VAL A 213 1.88 -0.11 -10.35
C VAL A 213 1.15 0.41 -9.11
N VAL A 214 1.86 0.83 -8.06
CA VAL A 214 1.24 1.43 -6.87
C VAL A 214 0.46 2.70 -7.21
N SER A 215 0.98 3.55 -8.10
CA SER A 215 0.29 4.78 -8.52
C SER A 215 -0.94 4.48 -9.37
N VAL A 216 -0.87 3.51 -10.29
CA VAL A 216 -1.99 3.11 -11.16
C VAL A 216 -3.06 2.37 -10.37
N PHE A 217 -2.68 1.50 -9.45
CA PHE A 217 -3.62 0.85 -8.54
C PHE A 217 -4.21 1.86 -7.56
N GLY A 218 -3.41 2.78 -7.01
CA GLY A 218 -3.91 3.91 -6.23
C GLY A 218 -4.91 4.74 -7.04
N TYR A 219 -4.59 5.08 -8.28
CA TYR A 219 -5.48 5.82 -9.17
C TYR A 219 -6.76 5.04 -9.52
N SER A 220 -6.67 3.72 -9.66
CA SER A 220 -7.81 2.85 -9.93
C SER A 220 -8.71 2.71 -8.71
N ILE A 221 -8.13 2.59 -7.51
CA ILE A 221 -8.87 2.59 -6.25
C ILE A 221 -9.50 3.96 -6.02
N HIS A 222 -8.78 5.05 -6.29
CA HIS A 222 -9.32 6.42 -6.24
C HIS A 222 -10.50 6.56 -7.19
N TYR A 223 -10.33 6.17 -8.46
CA TYR A 223 -11.37 6.22 -9.48
C TYR A 223 -12.62 5.41 -9.09
N LEU A 224 -12.45 4.22 -8.53
CA LEU A 224 -13.57 3.38 -8.08
C LEU A 224 -14.24 3.93 -6.82
N MET A 225 -13.50 4.54 -5.90
CA MET A 225 -14.03 5.08 -4.64
C MET A 225 -14.69 6.44 -4.81
N THR A 226 -14.21 7.28 -5.75
CA THR A 226 -14.77 8.61 -6.01
C THR A 226 -15.72 8.66 -7.21
N ASN A 227 -16.02 7.52 -7.86
CA ASN A 227 -16.76 7.45 -9.13
C ASN A 227 -16.16 8.36 -10.23
N GLY A 228 -14.84 8.35 -10.36
CA GLY A 228 -14.11 9.21 -11.29
C GLY A 228 -14.06 10.67 -10.83
N PHE A 229 -13.19 11.46 -11.44
CA PHE A 229 -13.00 12.88 -11.15
C PHE A 229 -14.21 13.73 -11.61
N TYR A 230 -15.41 13.41 -11.15
CA TYR A 230 -16.42 14.45 -10.97
C TYR A 230 -15.90 15.32 -9.84
N GLY A 231 -15.11 16.31 -10.24
CA GLY A 231 -14.97 17.51 -9.46
C GLY A 231 -16.36 17.84 -8.97
N GLU A 232 -16.49 17.88 -7.66
CA GLU A 232 -17.65 18.42 -7.00
C GLU A 232 -17.64 19.93 -7.29
N GLU A 233 -17.86 20.31 -8.56
CA GLU A 233 -18.87 21.31 -8.84
C GLU A 233 -20.16 20.71 -8.27
N ARG A 234 -20.26 20.80 -6.94
CA ARG A 234 -21.51 21.09 -6.29
C ARG A 234 -22.03 22.31 -7.02
N ASN A 235 -22.77 22.05 -8.11
CA ASN A 235 -24.00 22.74 -8.42
C ASN A 235 -24.90 22.48 -7.20
N LEU A 236 -24.50 23.02 -6.05
CA LEU A 236 -25.39 23.40 -4.97
C LEU A 236 -26.20 24.50 -5.60
N ASP A 237 -27.16 24.08 -6.42
CA ASP A 237 -28.31 24.89 -6.70
C ASP A 237 -28.73 25.44 -5.34
N PHE A 238 -28.62 26.76 -5.16
CA PHE A 238 -28.94 27.39 -3.89
C PHE A 238 -30.29 26.83 -3.43
N PRO A 239 -30.45 26.44 -2.16
CA PRO A 239 -31.71 25.93 -1.67
C PRO A 239 -32.84 26.92 -2.02
N PRO A 240 -34.07 26.44 -2.26
CA PRO A 240 -35.15 27.25 -2.80
C PRO A 240 -35.37 28.53 -1.99
N GLU A 241 -35.27 28.46 -0.66
CA GLU A 241 -35.34 29.63 0.22
C GLU A 241 -34.23 30.66 -0.05
N GLN A 242 -33.00 30.22 -0.28
CA GLN A 242 -31.86 31.10 -0.54
C GLN A 242 -31.98 31.78 -1.90
N ARG A 243 -32.55 31.11 -2.92
CA ARG A 243 -32.86 31.73 -4.22
C ARG A 243 -33.89 32.84 -4.08
N ILE A 244 -34.95 32.60 -3.31
CA ILE A 244 -36.00 33.57 -3.04
C ILE A 244 -35.41 34.77 -2.29
N TYR A 245 -34.59 34.51 -1.26
CA TYR A 245 -33.91 35.55 -0.49
C TYR A 245 -33.00 36.42 -1.38
N MET A 246 -32.12 35.80 -2.18
CA MET A 246 -31.21 36.54 -3.06
C MET A 246 -31.96 37.33 -4.14
N ARG A 247 -33.09 36.80 -4.64
CA ARG A 247 -33.97 37.52 -5.55
C ARG A 247 -34.60 38.74 -4.87
N GLN A 248 -35.13 38.59 -3.66
CA GLN A 248 -35.72 39.68 -2.90
C GLN A 248 -34.69 40.76 -2.56
N LEU A 249 -33.48 40.35 -2.18
CA LEU A 249 -32.37 41.26 -1.89
C LEU A 249 -32.02 42.10 -3.13
N ARG A 250 -31.87 41.44 -4.29
CA ARG A 250 -31.57 42.12 -5.56
C ARG A 250 -32.67 43.11 -5.96
N LEU A 251 -33.95 42.76 -5.78
CA LEU A 251 -35.07 43.66 -6.07
C LEU A 251 -35.12 44.86 -5.12
N ARG A 252 -34.81 44.64 -3.83
CA ARG A 252 -34.74 45.69 -2.83
C ARG A 252 -33.61 46.67 -3.15
N ASP A 253 -32.43 46.17 -3.47
CA ASP A 253 -31.28 47.00 -3.81
C ASP A 253 -31.55 47.79 -5.10
N LEU A 254 -32.18 47.16 -6.09
CA LEU A 254 -32.62 47.85 -7.31
C LEU A 254 -33.62 48.97 -7.03
N HIS A 255 -34.56 48.76 -6.10
CA HIS A 255 -35.50 49.80 -5.68
C HIS A 255 -34.81 50.99 -5.03
N TRP A 256 -33.84 50.75 -4.13
CA TRP A 256 -33.06 51.80 -3.51
C TRP A 256 -32.23 52.58 -4.54
N MET A 257 -31.56 51.88 -5.46
CA MET A 257 -30.83 52.52 -6.56
C MET A 257 -31.74 53.36 -7.46
N ALA A 258 -32.91 52.85 -7.83
CA ALA A 258 -33.87 53.59 -8.65
C ALA A 258 -34.38 54.86 -7.95
N ARG A 259 -34.63 54.77 -6.63
CA ARG A 259 -35.02 55.92 -5.81
C ARG A 259 -33.91 56.98 -5.76
N ASP A 260 -32.68 56.57 -5.51
CA ASP A 260 -31.52 57.48 -5.40
C ASP A 260 -31.22 58.17 -6.74
N HIS A 261 -31.51 57.51 -7.86
CA HIS A 261 -31.41 58.08 -9.20
C HIS A 261 -32.68 58.80 -9.70
N GLY A 262 -33.69 58.99 -8.84
CA GLY A 262 -34.91 59.73 -9.21
C GLY A 262 -35.80 59.03 -10.25
N ILE A 263 -35.58 57.73 -10.49
CA ILE A 263 -36.34 56.93 -11.45
C ILE A 263 -37.64 56.47 -10.78
N LYS A 264 -38.77 57.07 -11.17
CA LYS A 264 -40.10 56.62 -10.74
C LYS A 264 -40.46 55.32 -11.46
N ILE A 265 -40.33 54.19 -10.79
CA ILE A 265 -40.83 52.90 -11.28
C ILE A 265 -42.37 52.95 -11.25
N GLN A 266 -43.02 53.01 -12.42
CA GLN A 266 -44.47 52.79 -12.53
C GLN A 266 -44.75 51.32 -12.19
N SER A 267 -45.37 51.07 -11.03
CA SER A 267 -45.83 49.75 -10.63
C SER A 267 -47.02 49.34 -11.50
N ASN A 268 -46.76 48.68 -12.62
CA ASN A 268 -47.81 48.04 -13.42
C ASN A 268 -47.87 46.56 -13.03
N THR A 269 -48.49 46.27 -11.89
CA THR A 269 -48.83 44.91 -11.49
C THR A 269 -50.29 44.85 -11.09
N SER A 270 -51.12 44.35 -12.00
CA SER A 270 -52.43 43.79 -11.69
C SER A 270 -52.26 42.54 -10.82
N PRO A 271 -53.15 42.29 -9.85
CA PRO A 271 -53.07 41.10 -9.01
C PRO A 271 -53.63 39.88 -9.76
N VAL A 272 -52.81 38.84 -9.95
CA VAL A 272 -53.24 37.43 -10.08
C VAL A 272 -52.20 36.56 -9.38
#